data_AF-A0A2A3XPE1-F1
#
_entry.id   AF-A0A2A3XPE1-F1
#
_cell.length_a   1.000
_cell.length_b   1.000
_cell.length_c   1.000
_cell.angle_alpha   90.00
_cell.angle_beta   90.00
_cell.angle_gamma   90.00
#
_symmetry.space_group_name_H-M   'P 1'
#
loop_
_entity.id
_entity.type
_entity.pdbx_description
1 polymer ?
#
loop_
_entity_poly.entity_id
_entity_poly.type
_entity_poly.pdbx_seq_one_letter_code
_entity_poly.pdbx_strand_id
1 'polypeptide(L)'
;MRIFIAAISILLGALALVVGIGQRTFWAPPETVTATVQTELKDAPLTVVEPGVAEIEDRPVDVTIEADGEFTAALGRSSDVDAWVGKAAHNTISGIDSEAMSLTAEHSKGEAKVPNPKNSDLWVASESADSHMVHRWTEPDEGDWSLLLAADGTKAAPTEITVSWENDATAPFSIPLIIVGSLLVLFGLATVLVGRRGRGQGPEGSGSTGGGSTAPTAGSGTGSSTLQRTATVVAAAALVLVPAGPASAATNSASDSPSESSVAQDQEGAGSYAVLQEDQLDRILESISDTVSSGDKARDAKKLTARVGGDALSLRKTNYSQRSDGLKIPAPGTVAAAPIRSAAVTTTTKWPRTAMIVTQAKDAKIPRVLVLKQDDPRANYKLINEVSMLPGSEFPGLAVGDTSVRTLGVKDGSLMSPPATAAKDLATFLGDAKSKKKSQFAESAFITATQKGQAKEIKENKNAKIKYEHAVDAKSLEVLSTPNGGALVSGQLTSTMTATPKEEGGTVKLDDASAKLADAKTTKKGVVTTSAEPVVFYIPGKDSKDKIRLIAGESALVSSKVK
;
A
#
# COMPACT_ATOMS: atom_id res chain seq x y z
N MET A 1 17.39 -60.22 46.40
CA MET A 1 16.22 -59.52 45.80
C MET A 1 16.34 -57.99 45.85
N ARG A 2 16.60 -57.37 47.01
CA ARG A 2 16.63 -55.89 47.16
C ARG A 2 17.71 -55.17 46.33
N ILE A 3 18.92 -55.73 46.24
CA ILE A 3 20.02 -55.16 45.42
C ILE A 3 19.71 -55.21 43.93
N PHE A 4 19.06 -56.29 43.45
CA PHE A 4 18.61 -56.41 42.06
C PHE A 4 17.52 -55.38 41.73
N ILE A 5 16.56 -55.19 42.63
CA ILE A 5 15.51 -54.16 42.46
C ILE A 5 16.14 -52.75 42.43
N ALA A 6 17.07 -52.45 43.33
CA ALA A 6 17.76 -51.17 43.35
C ALA A 6 18.58 -50.91 42.07
N ALA A 7 19.31 -51.91 41.58
CA ALA A 7 20.08 -51.80 40.35
C ALA A 7 19.18 -51.56 39.13
N ILE A 8 18.05 -52.27 39.04
CA ILE A 8 17.06 -52.08 37.97
C ILE A 8 16.43 -50.67 38.05
N SER A 9 16.07 -50.19 39.24
CA SER A 9 15.50 -48.84 39.42
C SER A 9 16.49 -47.74 39.03
N ILE A 10 17.77 -47.86 39.41
CA ILE A 10 18.80 -46.88 39.02
C ILE A 10 19.02 -46.90 37.51
N LEU A 11 19.07 -48.09 36.89
CA LEU A 11 19.29 -48.21 35.45
C LEU A 11 18.11 -47.65 34.65
N LEU A 12 16.87 -47.96 35.03
CA LEU A 12 15.67 -47.39 34.41
C LEU A 12 15.56 -45.89 34.64
N GLY A 13 15.92 -45.41 35.84
CA GLY A 13 15.92 -43.98 36.14
C GLY A 13 16.98 -43.20 35.36
N ALA A 14 18.18 -43.76 35.22
CA ALA A 14 19.25 -43.19 34.39
C ALA A 14 18.86 -43.18 32.90
N LEU A 15 18.23 -44.25 32.40
CA LEU A 15 17.72 -44.31 31.03
C LEU A 15 16.63 -43.24 30.80
N ALA A 16 15.67 -43.12 31.71
CA ALA A 16 14.62 -42.09 31.63
C ALA A 16 15.19 -40.67 31.66
N LEU A 17 16.24 -40.42 32.46
CA LEU A 17 16.96 -39.14 32.48
C LEU A 17 17.68 -38.85 31.16
N VAL A 18 18.40 -39.83 30.59
CA VAL A 18 19.08 -39.67 29.29
C VAL A 18 18.06 -39.40 28.19
N VAL A 19 16.93 -40.10 28.19
CA VAL A 19 15.86 -39.87 27.20
C VAL A 19 15.21 -38.50 27.39
N GLY A 20 14.86 -38.14 28.62
CA GLY A 20 14.23 -36.86 28.92
C GLY A 20 15.14 -35.64 28.64
N ILE A 21 16.42 -35.72 28.99
CA ILE A 21 17.42 -34.68 28.68
C ILE A 21 17.72 -34.67 27.18
N GLY A 22 17.79 -35.84 26.55
CA GLY A 22 18.05 -35.99 25.12
C GLY A 22 17.01 -35.29 24.26
N GLN A 23 15.72 -35.48 24.57
CA GLN A 23 14.60 -34.80 23.90
C GLN A 23 14.67 -33.26 23.95
N ARG A 24 15.52 -32.67 24.81
CA ARG A 24 15.71 -31.23 24.93
C ARG A 24 17.08 -30.72 24.49
N THR A 25 18.00 -31.61 24.11
CA THR A 25 19.38 -31.24 23.80
C THR A 25 19.77 -31.77 22.43
N PHE A 26 20.16 -33.04 22.35
CA PHE A 26 20.64 -33.64 21.11
C PHE A 26 19.53 -34.24 20.22
N TRP A 27 18.32 -34.39 20.76
CA TRP A 27 17.10 -34.72 20.01
C TRP A 27 16.06 -33.59 20.07
N ALA A 28 16.49 -32.38 20.43
CA ALA A 28 15.63 -31.22 20.32
C ALA A 28 15.27 -31.01 18.83
N PRO A 29 13.98 -30.79 18.52
CA PRO A 29 13.60 -30.31 17.20
C PRO A 29 14.36 -29.01 16.85
N PRO A 30 14.64 -28.74 15.56
CA PRO A 30 15.26 -27.48 15.16
C PRO A 30 14.37 -26.30 15.58
N GLU A 31 14.98 -25.16 15.93
CA GLU A 31 14.22 -23.96 16.37
C GLU A 31 13.36 -23.36 15.25
N THR A 32 13.74 -23.61 13.99
CA THR A 32 13.00 -23.20 12.80
C THR A 32 12.65 -24.40 11.95
N VAL A 33 11.47 -24.34 11.34
CA VAL A 33 11.05 -25.23 10.27
C VAL A 33 11.24 -24.50 8.95
N THR A 34 11.54 -25.24 7.90
CA THR A 34 11.86 -24.68 6.59
C THR A 34 11.15 -25.48 5.50
N ALA A 35 10.39 -24.78 4.66
CA ALA A 35 9.81 -25.32 3.43
C ALA A 35 10.58 -24.79 2.21
N THR A 36 10.90 -25.68 1.28
CA THR A 36 11.60 -25.35 0.03
C THR A 36 10.77 -25.76 -1.18
N VAL A 37 11.03 -25.13 -2.33
CA VAL A 37 10.48 -25.62 -3.59
C VAL A 37 11.13 -26.97 -3.92
N GLN A 38 10.32 -28.05 -4.01
CA GLN A 38 10.85 -29.40 -4.29
C GLN A 38 10.95 -29.71 -5.80
N THR A 39 10.29 -28.92 -6.64
CA THR A 39 10.29 -29.12 -8.10
C THR A 39 11.17 -28.06 -8.75
N GLU A 40 12.01 -28.47 -9.70
CA GLU A 40 12.81 -27.53 -10.50
C GLU A 40 11.86 -26.60 -11.28
N LEU A 41 11.90 -25.31 -10.97
CA LEU A 41 11.09 -24.30 -11.63
C LEU A 41 11.69 -23.96 -13.00
N LYS A 42 10.82 -23.72 -13.97
CA LYS A 42 11.25 -23.28 -15.30
C LYS A 42 11.64 -21.81 -15.26
N ASP A 43 12.58 -21.45 -16.11
CA ASP A 43 12.94 -20.06 -16.36
C ASP A 43 11.71 -19.25 -16.79
N ALA A 44 11.43 -18.20 -16.03
CA ALA A 44 10.39 -17.22 -16.30
C ALA A 44 10.90 -15.83 -15.91
N PRO A 45 10.44 -14.75 -16.58
CA PRO A 45 10.89 -13.39 -16.25
C PRO A 45 10.44 -12.90 -14.87
N LEU A 46 9.50 -13.59 -14.22
CA LEU A 46 8.85 -13.20 -12.97
C LEU A 46 8.62 -14.42 -12.06
N THR A 47 8.72 -14.20 -10.75
CA THR A 47 8.23 -15.12 -9.72
C THR A 47 7.31 -14.36 -8.78
N VAL A 48 6.13 -14.91 -8.48
CA VAL A 48 5.12 -14.32 -7.59
C VAL A 48 5.01 -15.19 -6.34
N VAL A 49 5.15 -14.58 -5.18
CA VAL A 49 4.89 -15.22 -3.89
C VAL A 49 3.56 -14.69 -3.36
N GLU A 50 2.57 -15.57 -3.24
CA GLU A 50 1.20 -15.26 -2.83
C GLU A 50 1.03 -15.31 -1.31
N PRO A 51 -0.05 -14.71 -0.75
CA PRO A 51 -0.25 -14.61 0.70
C PRO A 51 -0.32 -15.95 1.43
N GLY A 52 -0.68 -17.05 0.74
CA GLY A 52 -0.76 -18.38 1.34
C GLY A 52 0.57 -18.91 1.90
N VAL A 53 1.72 -18.27 1.59
CA VAL A 53 3.00 -18.60 2.26
C VAL A 53 3.08 -18.08 3.70
N ALA A 54 2.22 -17.13 4.06
CA ALA A 54 2.18 -16.51 5.38
C ALA A 54 1.08 -17.08 6.28
N GLU A 55 0.18 -17.91 5.76
CA GLU A 55 -0.93 -18.52 6.50
C GLU A 55 -0.48 -19.71 7.38
N ILE A 56 0.50 -19.48 8.26
CA ILE A 56 1.00 -20.50 9.20
C ILE A 56 0.58 -20.14 10.62
N GLU A 57 -0.62 -20.54 11.05
CA GLU A 57 -1.08 -20.48 12.46
C GLU A 57 -0.78 -19.13 13.16
N ASP A 58 -0.95 -18.00 12.46
CA ASP A 58 -0.65 -16.64 12.92
C ASP A 58 0.82 -16.37 13.31
N ARG A 59 1.77 -17.16 12.78
CA ARG A 59 3.21 -17.00 13.05
C ARG A 59 3.88 -16.06 12.04
N PRO A 60 4.89 -15.28 12.46
CA PRO A 60 5.75 -14.57 11.53
C PRO A 60 6.51 -15.55 10.63
N VAL A 61 6.60 -15.20 9.36
CA VAL A 61 7.26 -16.00 8.33
C VAL A 61 8.38 -15.21 7.68
N ASP A 62 9.55 -15.83 7.54
CA ASP A 62 10.70 -15.26 6.83
C ASP A 62 10.86 -15.98 5.48
N VAL A 63 10.76 -15.20 4.39
CA VAL A 63 10.96 -15.65 3.01
C VAL A 63 12.39 -15.34 2.59
N THR A 64 13.21 -16.37 2.44
CA THR A 64 14.58 -16.27 1.92
C THR A 64 14.58 -16.50 0.41
N ILE A 65 15.21 -15.59 -0.31
CA ILE A 65 15.28 -15.57 -1.78
C ILE A 65 16.75 -15.58 -2.18
N GLU A 66 17.14 -16.56 -2.97
CA GLU A 66 18.45 -16.69 -3.58
C GLU A 66 18.34 -16.55 -5.11
N ALA A 67 19.32 -15.90 -5.72
CA ALA A 67 19.31 -15.55 -7.13
C ALA A 67 20.71 -15.46 -7.74
N ASP A 68 20.79 -15.70 -9.04
CA ASP A 68 22.00 -15.43 -9.82
C ASP A 68 22.10 -13.94 -10.20
N GLY A 69 22.56 -13.12 -9.25
CA GLY A 69 22.84 -11.69 -9.41
C GLY A 69 21.76 -10.75 -8.85
N GLU A 70 21.71 -9.51 -9.34
CA GLU A 70 20.78 -8.49 -8.83
C GLU A 70 19.33 -8.82 -9.21
N PHE A 71 18.44 -8.77 -8.23
CA PHE A 71 17.01 -8.84 -8.41
C PHE A 71 16.29 -7.75 -7.61
N THR A 72 15.02 -7.56 -7.94
CA THR A 72 14.10 -6.67 -7.25
C THR A 72 12.96 -7.48 -6.67
N ALA A 73 12.68 -7.24 -5.39
CA ALA A 73 11.47 -7.67 -4.73
C ALA A 73 10.51 -6.47 -4.62
N ALA A 74 9.26 -6.66 -5.01
CA ALA A 74 8.25 -5.61 -5.05
C ALA A 74 6.97 -6.12 -4.36
N LEU A 75 6.60 -5.46 -3.27
CA LEU A 75 5.40 -5.78 -2.50
C LEU A 75 4.23 -4.95 -3.03
N GLY A 76 3.12 -5.61 -3.36
CA GLY A 76 1.89 -4.97 -3.80
C GLY A 76 0.67 -5.77 -3.39
N ARG A 77 -0.52 -5.16 -3.52
CA ARG A 77 -1.78 -5.90 -3.35
C ARG A 77 -1.84 -7.00 -4.41
N SER A 78 -2.35 -8.18 -4.05
CA SER A 78 -2.37 -9.34 -4.97
C SER A 78 -3.06 -9.00 -6.29
N SER A 79 -4.20 -8.29 -6.25
CA SER A 79 -4.88 -7.84 -7.48
C SER A 79 -4.06 -6.87 -8.36
N ASP A 80 -3.15 -6.10 -7.78
CA ASP A 80 -2.24 -5.20 -8.51
C ASP A 80 -1.07 -5.96 -9.10
N VAL A 81 -0.51 -6.92 -8.35
CA VAL A 81 0.54 -7.84 -8.83
C VAL A 81 0.02 -8.67 -10.00
N ASP A 82 -1.16 -9.28 -9.87
CA ASP A 82 -1.80 -10.07 -10.92
C ASP A 82 -2.04 -9.27 -12.19
N ALA A 83 -2.55 -8.04 -12.04
CA ALA A 83 -2.80 -7.16 -13.17
C ALA A 83 -1.50 -6.71 -13.85
N TRP A 84 -0.43 -6.46 -13.10
CA TRP A 84 0.88 -6.09 -13.63
C TRP A 84 1.55 -7.26 -14.36
N VAL A 85 1.51 -8.46 -13.77
CA VAL A 85 1.99 -9.72 -14.36
C VAL A 85 1.23 -9.98 -15.66
N GLY A 86 -0.10 -9.94 -15.61
CA GLY A 86 -0.98 -10.07 -16.77
C GLY A 86 -0.75 -11.39 -17.52
N LYS A 87 -0.31 -11.30 -18.78
CA LYS A 87 -0.06 -12.47 -19.65
C LYS A 87 1.41 -12.93 -19.65
N ALA A 88 2.23 -12.43 -18.73
CA ALA A 88 3.63 -12.80 -18.65
C ALA A 88 3.81 -14.27 -18.24
N ALA A 89 4.87 -14.91 -18.74
CA ALA A 89 5.32 -16.16 -18.15
C ALA A 89 5.80 -15.87 -16.72
N HIS A 90 5.40 -16.68 -15.75
CA HIS A 90 5.77 -16.50 -14.35
C HIS A 90 5.71 -17.82 -13.59
N ASN A 91 6.47 -17.89 -12.50
CA ASN A 91 6.32 -18.93 -11.48
C ASN A 91 5.48 -18.36 -10.34
N THR A 92 4.55 -19.14 -9.80
CA THR A 92 3.72 -18.76 -8.66
C THR A 92 4.03 -19.68 -7.50
N ILE A 93 4.30 -19.12 -6.32
CA ILE A 93 4.40 -19.84 -5.04
C ILE A 93 3.17 -19.50 -4.24
N SER A 94 2.22 -20.44 -4.19
CA SER A 94 0.87 -20.19 -3.66
C SER A 94 0.72 -20.47 -2.18
N GLY A 95 1.58 -21.31 -1.60
CA GLY A 95 1.52 -21.64 -0.19
C GLY A 95 2.48 -22.74 0.24
N ILE A 96 2.27 -23.21 1.46
CA ILE A 96 3.13 -24.19 2.13
C ILE A 96 2.35 -25.47 2.41
N ASP A 97 2.90 -26.61 1.98
CA ASP A 97 2.53 -27.91 2.51
C ASP A 97 3.40 -28.19 3.75
N SER A 98 2.81 -28.01 4.93
CA SER A 98 3.48 -28.16 6.21
C SER A 98 3.74 -29.62 6.59
N GLU A 99 3.05 -30.59 5.99
CA GLU A 99 3.32 -32.01 6.21
C GLU A 99 4.53 -32.47 5.38
N ALA A 100 4.59 -32.04 4.11
CA ALA A 100 5.67 -32.37 3.19
C ALA A 100 6.90 -31.45 3.34
N MET A 101 6.80 -30.37 4.13
CA MET A 101 7.82 -29.31 4.24
C MET A 101 8.21 -28.77 2.85
N SER A 102 7.20 -28.49 2.02
CA SER A 102 7.40 -28.07 0.63
C SER A 102 6.57 -26.86 0.27
N LEU A 103 7.09 -26.04 -0.64
CA LEU A 103 6.34 -24.95 -1.24
C LEU A 103 5.54 -25.45 -2.44
N THR A 104 4.26 -25.08 -2.50
CA THR A 104 3.41 -25.29 -3.67
C THR A 104 3.78 -24.27 -4.72
N ALA A 105 4.36 -24.74 -5.82
CA ALA A 105 4.81 -23.87 -6.90
C ALA A 105 4.29 -24.34 -8.26
N GLU A 106 3.84 -23.40 -9.08
CA GLU A 106 3.29 -23.66 -10.41
C GLU A 106 3.90 -22.73 -11.46
N HIS A 107 4.09 -23.23 -12.69
CA HIS A 107 4.61 -22.43 -13.79
C HIS A 107 3.51 -22.09 -14.81
N SER A 108 3.32 -20.80 -15.02
CA SER A 108 2.37 -20.24 -15.99
C SER A 108 3.10 -19.83 -17.28
N LYS A 109 2.64 -20.36 -18.41
CA LYS A 109 3.17 -19.98 -19.74
C LYS A 109 2.66 -18.60 -20.14
N GLY A 110 3.51 -17.81 -20.80
CA GLY A 110 3.14 -16.49 -21.26
C GLY A 110 4.25 -15.74 -22.00
N GLU A 111 4.15 -14.41 -22.02
CA GLU A 111 5.17 -13.51 -22.59
C GLU A 111 6.49 -13.69 -21.83
N ALA A 112 7.56 -14.03 -22.54
CA ALA A 112 8.88 -14.28 -21.94
C ALA A 112 9.64 -12.98 -21.56
N LYS A 113 9.08 -11.81 -21.86
CA LYS A 113 9.69 -10.51 -21.57
C LYS A 113 8.63 -9.52 -21.12
N VAL A 114 8.93 -8.78 -20.07
CA VAL A 114 8.11 -7.70 -19.54
C VAL A 114 8.97 -6.46 -19.26
N PRO A 115 8.37 -5.27 -19.12
CA PRO A 115 9.08 -4.10 -18.59
C PRO A 115 9.65 -4.38 -17.19
N ASN A 116 10.75 -3.71 -16.83
CA ASN A 116 11.31 -3.84 -15.49
C ASN A 116 10.32 -3.31 -14.42
N PRO A 117 9.94 -4.12 -13.40
CA PRO A 117 8.97 -3.70 -12.39
C PRO A 117 9.48 -2.64 -11.41
N LYS A 118 10.80 -2.46 -11.23
CA LYS A 118 11.41 -1.71 -10.10
C LYS A 118 10.85 -0.31 -9.83
N ASN A 119 10.42 0.42 -10.87
CA ASN A 119 9.95 1.81 -10.75
C ASN A 119 8.43 1.95 -10.95
N SER A 120 7.67 0.87 -10.75
CA SER A 120 6.20 0.90 -10.84
C SER A 120 5.61 1.63 -9.64
N ASP A 121 4.61 2.48 -9.90
CA ASP A 121 3.84 3.14 -8.85
C ASP A 121 2.86 2.18 -8.13
N LEU A 122 2.62 0.96 -8.64
CA LEU A 122 1.76 -0.04 -7.99
C LEU A 122 2.35 -0.62 -6.70
N TRP A 123 3.68 -0.59 -6.56
CA TRP A 123 4.35 -1.22 -5.42
C TRP A 123 4.26 -0.33 -4.20
N VAL A 124 3.88 -0.89 -3.06
CA VAL A 124 3.95 -0.19 -1.77
C VAL A 124 5.40 -0.06 -1.35
N ALA A 125 6.13 -1.17 -1.41
CA ALA A 125 7.56 -1.23 -1.16
C ALA A 125 8.26 -1.95 -2.32
N SER A 126 9.48 -1.52 -2.61
CA SER A 126 10.35 -2.23 -3.55
C SER A 126 11.79 -2.11 -3.10
N GLU A 127 12.49 -3.23 -3.10
CA GLU A 127 13.88 -3.33 -2.67
C GLU A 127 14.68 -4.12 -3.72
N SER A 128 15.93 -3.73 -3.93
CA SER A 128 16.87 -4.49 -4.77
C SER A 128 17.90 -5.16 -3.89
N ALA A 129 18.19 -6.41 -4.19
CA ALA A 129 19.17 -7.22 -3.49
C ALA A 129 20.15 -7.83 -4.50
N ASP A 130 21.38 -8.08 -4.06
CA ASP A 130 22.38 -8.80 -4.83
C ASP A 130 22.45 -10.24 -4.32
N SER A 131 21.99 -11.17 -5.14
CA SER A 131 22.02 -12.62 -4.96
C SER A 131 21.22 -13.18 -3.77
N HIS A 132 21.06 -12.48 -2.64
CA HIS A 132 20.40 -12.97 -1.44
C HIS A 132 19.52 -11.89 -0.77
N MET A 133 18.31 -12.27 -0.35
CA MET A 133 17.40 -11.43 0.44
C MET A 133 16.63 -12.28 1.46
N VAL A 134 16.50 -11.78 2.69
CA VAL A 134 15.53 -12.30 3.65
C VAL A 134 14.43 -11.25 3.82
N HIS A 135 13.22 -11.60 3.40
CA HIS A 135 12.05 -10.78 3.54
C HIS A 135 11.16 -11.34 4.65
N ARG A 136 11.02 -10.59 5.74
CA ARG A 136 10.04 -10.93 6.79
C ARG A 136 8.66 -10.51 6.34
N TRP A 137 7.75 -11.46 6.20
CA TRP A 137 6.38 -11.20 5.76
C TRP A 137 5.67 -10.30 6.78
N THR A 138 5.34 -9.09 6.35
CA THR A 138 4.60 -8.11 7.15
C THR A 138 3.57 -7.46 6.24
N GLU A 139 2.29 -7.63 6.55
CA GLU A 139 1.20 -7.02 5.80
C GLU A 139 1.12 -5.53 6.13
N PRO A 140 1.30 -4.62 5.15
CA PRO A 140 1.26 -3.18 5.41
C PRO A 140 -0.10 -2.67 5.90
N ASP A 141 -1.20 -3.31 5.47
CA ASP A 141 -2.59 -2.94 5.76
C ASP A 141 -3.51 -4.14 5.48
N GLU A 142 -4.81 -4.03 5.75
CA GLU A 142 -5.81 -5.06 5.46
C GLU A 142 -5.84 -5.46 3.97
N GLY A 143 -6.08 -6.75 3.71
CA GLY A 143 -6.25 -7.36 2.39
C GLY A 143 -5.08 -8.22 1.94
N ASP A 144 -5.20 -8.83 0.76
CA ASP A 144 -4.22 -9.79 0.25
C ASP A 144 -2.99 -9.09 -0.36
N TRP A 145 -1.80 -9.55 0.04
CA TRP A 145 -0.51 -9.03 -0.40
C TRP A 145 0.30 -10.11 -1.11
N SER A 146 0.95 -9.73 -2.21
CA SER A 146 1.86 -10.62 -2.94
C SER A 146 3.21 -9.93 -3.15
N LEU A 147 4.27 -10.74 -3.13
CA LEU A 147 5.63 -10.31 -3.43
C LEU A 147 6.00 -10.70 -4.86
N LEU A 148 6.27 -9.72 -5.70
CA LEU A 148 6.76 -9.91 -7.07
C LEU A 148 8.29 -9.86 -7.09
N LEU A 149 8.92 -10.90 -7.64
CA LEU A 149 10.36 -11.01 -7.82
C LEU A 149 10.71 -10.95 -9.30
N ALA A 150 11.70 -10.13 -9.65
CA ALA A 150 12.20 -10.01 -11.01
C ALA A 150 13.65 -9.51 -11.03
N ALA A 151 14.45 -9.99 -11.99
CA ALA A 151 15.75 -9.38 -12.29
C ALA A 151 15.55 -8.04 -13.03
N ASP A 152 15.27 -8.10 -14.33
CA ASP A 152 15.02 -6.93 -15.18
C ASP A 152 13.75 -7.07 -16.05
N GLY A 153 13.01 -8.17 -15.87
CA GLY A 153 11.85 -8.54 -16.69
C GLY A 153 12.21 -9.30 -17.98
N THR A 154 13.50 -9.56 -18.25
CA THR A 154 13.97 -10.33 -19.41
C THR A 154 14.83 -11.53 -19.06
N LYS A 155 15.62 -11.45 -17.98
CA LYS A 155 16.33 -12.58 -17.38
C LYS A 155 15.39 -13.41 -16.51
N ALA A 156 15.79 -14.65 -16.21
CA ALA A 156 15.08 -15.49 -15.26
C ALA A 156 14.96 -14.78 -13.90
N ALA A 157 13.77 -14.80 -13.31
CA ALA A 157 13.53 -14.35 -11.95
C ALA A 157 14.08 -15.39 -10.95
N PRO A 158 14.33 -14.98 -9.69
CA PRO A 158 14.72 -15.90 -8.64
C PRO A 158 13.74 -17.08 -8.52
N THR A 159 14.29 -18.30 -8.46
CA THR A 159 13.53 -19.56 -8.32
C THR A 159 13.87 -20.30 -7.03
N GLU A 160 15.01 -19.99 -6.40
CA GLU A 160 15.42 -20.56 -5.12
C GLU A 160 14.77 -19.76 -3.98
N ILE A 161 13.58 -20.22 -3.58
CA ILE A 161 12.77 -19.59 -2.54
C ILE A 161 12.55 -20.57 -1.42
N THR A 162 12.81 -20.10 -0.21
CA THR A 162 12.73 -20.87 1.02
C THR A 162 11.90 -20.09 2.02
N VAL A 163 10.96 -20.76 2.67
CA VAL A 163 10.11 -20.13 3.69
C VAL A 163 10.39 -20.78 5.03
N SER A 164 10.61 -19.96 6.06
CA SER A 164 10.94 -20.44 7.39
C SER A 164 10.10 -19.78 8.48
N TRP A 165 9.79 -20.55 9.52
CA TRP A 165 8.99 -20.12 10.67
C TRP A 165 9.46 -20.83 11.95
N GLU A 166 9.04 -20.33 13.11
CA GLU A 166 9.39 -20.90 14.41
C GLU A 166 8.76 -22.29 14.61
N ASN A 167 9.54 -23.22 15.16
CA ASN A 167 9.11 -24.59 15.43
C ASN A 167 8.51 -24.75 16.84
N ASP A 168 7.22 -25.01 16.92
CA ASP A 168 6.51 -25.24 18.19
C ASP A 168 6.50 -26.71 18.65
N ALA A 169 7.34 -27.57 18.06
CA ALA A 169 7.43 -28.98 18.47
C ALA A 169 7.83 -29.11 19.95
N THR A 170 6.85 -29.45 20.79
CA THR A 170 7.06 -29.67 22.21
C THR A 170 7.56 -31.09 22.49
N ALA A 171 8.37 -31.24 23.55
CA ALA A 171 8.74 -32.54 24.12
C ALA A 171 7.91 -32.83 25.38
N PRO A 172 6.61 -33.21 25.26
CA PRO A 172 5.69 -33.29 26.40
C PRO A 172 6.11 -34.31 27.46
N PHE A 173 6.86 -35.35 27.07
CA PHE A 173 7.36 -36.37 27.98
C PHE A 173 8.72 -36.04 28.61
N SER A 174 9.43 -35.01 28.14
CA SER A 174 10.76 -34.68 28.66
C SER A 174 10.74 -34.36 30.16
N ILE A 175 9.86 -33.45 30.61
CA ILE A 175 9.73 -33.09 32.03
C ILE A 175 9.25 -34.28 32.88
N PRO A 176 8.17 -35.01 32.53
CA PRO A 176 7.77 -36.21 33.25
C PRO A 176 8.87 -37.28 33.35
N LEU A 177 9.60 -37.55 32.26
CA LEU A 177 10.70 -38.54 32.24
C LEU A 177 11.87 -38.10 33.11
N ILE A 178 12.20 -36.82 33.12
CA ILE A 178 13.23 -36.28 34.02
C ILE A 178 12.81 -36.42 35.49
N ILE A 179 11.55 -36.12 35.81
CA ILE A 179 11.02 -36.24 37.19
C ILE A 179 10.99 -37.70 37.63
N VAL A 180 10.37 -38.59 36.84
CA VAL A 180 10.26 -40.02 37.14
C VAL A 180 11.65 -40.65 37.19
N GLY A 181 12.53 -40.31 36.26
CA GLY A 181 13.91 -40.78 36.23
C GLY A 181 14.69 -40.37 37.48
N SER A 182 14.58 -39.10 37.88
CA SER A 182 15.19 -38.59 39.13
C SER A 182 14.66 -39.33 40.35
N LEU A 183 13.34 -39.54 40.44
CA LEU A 183 12.71 -40.25 41.56
C LEU A 183 13.14 -41.73 41.62
N LEU A 184 13.25 -42.41 40.48
CA LEU A 184 13.71 -43.80 40.42
C LEU A 184 15.19 -43.97 40.83
N VAL A 185 16.05 -43.03 40.42
CA VAL A 185 17.46 -43.02 40.86
C VAL A 185 17.56 -42.78 42.36
N LEU A 186 16.81 -41.80 42.90
CA LEU A 186 16.76 -41.52 44.34
C LEU A 186 16.22 -42.71 45.15
N PHE A 187 15.16 -43.37 44.65
CA PHE A 187 14.60 -44.56 45.27
C PHE A 187 15.59 -45.74 45.28
N GLY A 188 16.26 -45.98 44.16
CA GLY A 188 17.32 -46.99 44.06
C GLY A 188 18.49 -46.71 45.01
N LEU A 189 18.95 -45.46 45.10
CA LEU A 189 19.99 -45.05 46.05
C LEU A 189 19.56 -45.22 47.52
N ALA A 190 18.34 -44.81 47.86
CA ALA A 190 17.80 -44.95 49.21
C ALA A 190 17.71 -46.41 49.66
N THR A 191 17.27 -47.32 48.78
CA THR A 191 17.20 -48.77 49.09
C THR A 191 18.57 -49.40 49.31
N VAL A 192 19.60 -48.96 48.58
CA VAL A 192 21.00 -49.38 48.80
C VAL A 192 21.53 -48.86 50.15
N LEU A 193 21.25 -47.60 50.50
CA LEU A 193 21.71 -46.97 51.74
C LEU A 193 21.04 -47.54 53.00
N VAL A 194 19.73 -47.81 52.94
CA VAL A 194 19.00 -48.46 54.04
C VAL A 194 19.45 -49.91 54.25
N GLY A 195 19.84 -50.61 53.17
CA GLY A 195 20.44 -51.95 53.25
C GLY A 195 21.84 -51.98 53.88
N ARG A 196 22.55 -50.85 53.89
CA ARG A 196 23.89 -50.71 54.51
C ARG A 196 23.87 -50.43 56.01
N ARG A 197 22.69 -50.19 56.60
CA ARG A 197 22.54 -49.87 58.04
C ARG A 197 22.50 -51.09 58.97
N GLY A 198 22.98 -52.26 58.51
CA GLY A 198 22.99 -53.52 59.25
C GLY A 198 24.36 -54.21 59.31
N ARG A 199 25.38 -53.51 59.83
CA ARG A 199 26.66 -54.02 60.40
C ARG A 199 27.56 -52.81 60.63
N GLY A 200 28.00 -52.41 61.81
CA GLY A 200 27.98 -52.99 63.16
C GLY A 200 29.32 -52.66 63.82
N GLN A 201 29.36 -52.31 65.11
CA GLN A 201 30.55 -52.56 65.95
C GLN A 201 30.30 -52.20 67.43
N GLY A 202 30.29 -53.21 68.30
CA GLY A 202 30.94 -53.11 69.61
C GLY A 202 32.40 -53.56 69.44
N PRO A 203 33.34 -53.04 70.24
CA PRO A 203 33.63 -53.70 71.52
C PRO A 203 33.90 -52.75 72.69
N GLU A 204 33.52 -53.19 73.89
CA GLU A 204 34.02 -52.67 75.17
C GLU A 204 35.31 -53.40 75.57
N GLY A 205 36.22 -52.68 76.26
CA GLY A 205 37.31 -53.34 76.96
C GLY A 205 38.44 -52.45 77.51
N SER A 206 38.15 -51.75 78.62
CA SER A 206 39.06 -51.49 79.76
C SER A 206 40.19 -50.44 79.64
N GLY A 207 40.26 -49.55 80.66
CA GLY A 207 41.55 -49.11 81.19
C GLY A 207 41.69 -47.69 81.75
N SER A 208 41.22 -47.47 82.99
CA SER A 208 41.97 -46.81 84.09
C SER A 208 42.21 -45.28 84.13
N THR A 209 41.73 -44.73 85.27
CA THR A 209 42.36 -43.78 86.24
C THR A 209 42.41 -42.26 86.06
N GLY A 210 41.90 -41.59 87.11
CA GLY A 210 42.34 -40.30 87.66
C GLY A 210 41.67 -39.09 87.02
N GLY A 211 41.05 -38.13 87.70
CA GLY A 211 41.07 -37.72 89.09
C GLY A 211 40.97 -36.19 89.11
N GLY A 212 40.18 -35.61 90.02
CA GLY A 212 40.35 -34.21 90.47
C GLY A 212 39.52 -33.11 89.79
N SER A 213 38.45 -32.72 90.51
CA SER A 213 38.21 -31.37 91.03
C SER A 213 38.08 -30.12 90.14
N THR A 214 37.00 -29.39 90.47
CA THR A 214 36.83 -27.92 90.56
C THR A 214 36.64 -27.07 89.30
N ALA A 215 35.51 -26.35 89.30
CA ALA A 215 35.23 -25.12 88.55
C ALA A 215 36.12 -23.95 89.08
N PRO A 216 36.03 -22.68 88.61
CA PRO A 216 35.16 -22.09 87.58
C PRO A 216 35.82 -20.98 86.70
N THR A 217 34.98 -20.30 85.90
CA THR A 217 35.02 -18.86 85.53
C THR A 217 35.99 -18.31 84.46
N ALA A 218 35.34 -17.79 83.41
CA ALA A 218 35.57 -16.58 82.58
C ALA A 218 36.99 -16.05 82.26
N GLY A 219 37.16 -15.64 81.00
CA GLY A 219 38.10 -14.57 80.65
C GLY A 219 38.61 -14.58 79.21
N SER A 220 38.03 -13.71 78.39
CA SER A 220 38.66 -12.93 77.31
C SER A 220 39.63 -13.57 76.30
N GLY A 221 39.27 -13.44 75.02
CA GLY A 221 40.11 -12.67 74.09
C GLY A 221 40.82 -13.42 72.97
N THR A 222 40.30 -13.17 71.76
CA THR A 222 41.05 -12.97 70.50
C THR A 222 41.48 -14.20 69.69
N GLY A 223 41.00 -14.26 68.44
CA GLY A 223 41.80 -14.76 67.32
C GLY A 223 41.14 -15.78 66.37
N SER A 224 40.67 -15.25 65.24
CA SER A 224 40.71 -15.86 63.90
C SER A 224 39.69 -16.96 63.49
N SER A 225 38.72 -16.50 62.67
CA SER A 225 38.24 -17.06 61.40
C SER A 225 37.91 -18.55 61.27
N THR A 226 36.63 -18.88 61.04
CA THR A 226 36.10 -19.12 59.67
C THR A 226 34.62 -19.53 59.74
N LEU A 227 33.85 -19.00 58.78
CA LEU A 227 32.40 -19.10 58.66
C LEU A 227 31.94 -20.46 58.11
N GLN A 228 30.96 -21.09 58.76
CA GLN A 228 29.99 -21.96 58.07
C GLN A 228 28.57 -21.63 58.54
N ARG A 229 27.78 -21.12 57.59
CA ARG A 229 26.34 -20.86 57.69
C ARG A 229 25.58 -22.18 57.45
N THR A 230 24.72 -22.55 58.39
CA THR A 230 23.62 -23.49 58.17
C THR A 230 22.32 -22.71 58.04
N ALA A 231 21.68 -22.75 56.86
CA ALA A 231 20.31 -22.32 56.66
C ALA A 231 19.47 -23.54 56.27
N THR A 232 18.52 -23.85 57.14
CA THR A 232 17.46 -24.85 57.02
C THR A 232 16.44 -24.45 55.95
N VAL A 233 16.17 -25.34 55.01
CA VAL A 233 15.03 -25.26 54.07
C VAL A 233 13.88 -26.09 54.62
N VAL A 234 12.74 -25.46 54.86
CA VAL A 234 11.46 -26.13 55.16
C VAL A 234 10.69 -26.28 53.86
N ALA A 235 10.31 -27.53 53.55
CA ALA A 235 9.45 -27.90 52.43
C ALA A 235 7.97 -27.74 52.80
N ALA A 236 7.15 -27.29 51.86
CA ALA A 236 5.72 -27.55 51.87
C ALA A 236 5.21 -27.65 50.42
N ALA A 237 4.67 -28.83 50.09
CA ALA A 237 4.05 -29.17 48.83
C ALA A 237 2.53 -29.09 48.97
N ALA A 238 1.83 -28.70 47.89
CA ALA A 238 0.44 -29.07 47.67
C ALA A 238 0.16 -29.09 46.15
N LEU A 239 0.04 -30.29 45.60
CA LEU A 239 -0.44 -30.58 44.24
C LEU A 239 -1.87 -31.09 44.37
N VAL A 240 -2.81 -30.42 43.70
CA VAL A 240 -4.21 -30.87 43.57
C VAL A 240 -4.39 -31.46 42.17
N LEU A 241 -4.70 -32.76 42.10
CA LEU A 241 -5.11 -33.48 40.90
C LEU A 241 -6.60 -33.25 40.63
N VAL A 242 -6.97 -32.94 39.39
CA VAL A 242 -8.37 -32.96 38.91
C VAL A 242 -8.52 -34.12 37.92
N PRO A 243 -9.53 -35.00 38.08
CA PRO A 243 -9.77 -36.12 37.15
C PRO A 243 -10.63 -35.70 35.95
N ALA A 244 -10.31 -36.28 34.79
CA ALA A 244 -11.08 -36.22 33.55
C ALA A 244 -12.37 -37.05 33.64
N GLY A 245 -13.46 -36.54 33.05
CA GLY A 245 -14.73 -37.24 32.84
C GLY A 245 -15.07 -37.36 31.35
N PRO A 246 -15.90 -38.34 30.94
CA PRO A 246 -15.90 -38.92 29.60
C PRO A 246 -16.88 -38.29 28.59
N ALA A 247 -16.66 -38.67 27.33
CA ALA A 247 -17.40 -38.30 26.13
C ALA A 247 -18.90 -38.62 26.16
N SER A 248 -19.69 -37.76 25.51
CA SER A 248 -21.04 -38.09 25.04
C SER A 248 -21.21 -37.66 23.58
N ALA A 249 -21.84 -38.56 22.84
CA ALA A 249 -22.07 -38.57 21.40
C ALA A 249 -22.75 -37.31 20.84
N ALA A 250 -22.28 -36.86 19.67
CA ALA A 250 -23.07 -36.07 18.73
C ALA A 250 -23.40 -36.94 17.51
N THR A 251 -24.69 -36.96 17.21
CA THR A 251 -25.40 -37.78 16.24
C THR A 251 -25.03 -37.42 14.80
N ASN A 252 -24.97 -38.44 13.94
CA ASN A 252 -24.94 -38.30 12.49
C ASN A 252 -26.03 -37.35 11.97
N SER A 253 -25.63 -36.36 11.19
CA SER A 253 -26.45 -35.83 10.10
C SER A 253 -25.63 -35.90 8.82
N ALA A 254 -26.01 -36.84 7.96
CA ALA A 254 -25.66 -36.81 6.55
C ALA A 254 -26.25 -35.52 5.96
N SER A 255 -25.42 -34.70 5.32
CA SER A 255 -25.89 -33.68 4.39
C SER A 255 -25.38 -34.08 3.02
N ASP A 256 -26.32 -34.45 2.15
CA ASP A 256 -26.10 -34.56 0.72
C ASP A 256 -25.44 -33.28 0.22
N SER A 257 -24.39 -33.45 -0.57
CA SER A 257 -23.76 -32.40 -1.36
C SER A 257 -24.53 -32.28 -2.67
N PRO A 258 -25.25 -31.18 -2.95
CA PRO A 258 -25.52 -30.82 -4.33
C PRO A 258 -24.26 -30.16 -4.88
N SER A 259 -23.67 -30.84 -5.85
CA SER A 259 -22.74 -30.24 -6.80
C SER A 259 -23.49 -29.14 -7.56
N GLU A 260 -23.41 -27.91 -7.06
CA GLU A 260 -23.77 -26.72 -7.82
C GLU A 260 -22.49 -26.04 -8.29
N SER A 261 -22.24 -26.15 -9.59
CA SER A 261 -21.36 -25.27 -10.33
C SER A 261 -21.74 -23.82 -10.05
N SER A 262 -21.01 -23.14 -9.17
CA SER A 262 -21.14 -21.70 -9.00
C SER A 262 -20.40 -21.02 -10.15
N VAL A 263 -21.20 -20.49 -11.07
CA VAL A 263 -20.78 -19.42 -11.96
C VAL A 263 -20.24 -18.28 -11.09
N ALA A 264 -18.99 -17.88 -11.32
CA ALA A 264 -18.38 -16.72 -10.72
C ALA A 264 -19.28 -15.50 -10.92
N GLN A 265 -19.94 -15.10 -9.84
CA GLN A 265 -20.67 -13.84 -9.75
C GLN A 265 -19.69 -12.86 -9.10
N ASP A 266 -19.29 -11.83 -9.85
CA ASP A 266 -18.50 -10.69 -9.36
C ASP A 266 -19.11 -10.17 -8.05
N GLN A 267 -18.55 -10.58 -6.91
CA GLN A 267 -18.81 -10.01 -5.59
C GLN A 267 -17.92 -8.78 -5.44
N GLU A 268 -18.39 -7.66 -5.97
CA GLU A 268 -17.90 -6.32 -5.61
C GLU A 268 -18.37 -6.03 -4.17
N GLY A 269 -17.70 -6.62 -3.17
CA GLY A 269 -18.21 -6.59 -1.79
C GLY A 269 -17.37 -7.22 -0.67
N ALA A 270 -16.11 -7.61 -0.90
CA ALA A 270 -15.18 -7.99 0.16
C ALA A 270 -13.99 -7.01 0.16
N GLY A 271 -13.91 -6.15 1.18
CA GLY A 271 -12.84 -5.18 1.41
C GLY A 271 -12.59 -4.17 0.28
N SER A 272 -13.33 -3.05 0.24
CA SER A 272 -12.94 -1.94 -0.64
C SER A 272 -11.75 -1.21 -0.04
N TYR A 273 -10.54 -1.46 -0.54
CA TYR A 273 -9.33 -0.75 -0.12
C TYR A 273 -8.98 0.37 -1.10
N ALA A 274 -8.31 1.42 -0.62
CA ALA A 274 -7.76 2.44 -1.52
C ALA A 274 -6.62 1.86 -2.36
N VAL A 275 -6.60 2.21 -3.65
CA VAL A 275 -5.56 1.74 -4.58
C VAL A 275 -4.21 2.44 -4.41
N LEU A 276 -4.12 3.45 -3.55
CA LEU A 276 -2.87 4.12 -3.17
C LEU A 276 -2.85 4.35 -1.67
N GLN A 277 -1.74 3.96 -1.05
CA GLN A 277 -1.41 4.33 0.33
C GLN A 277 -0.77 5.73 0.39
N GLU A 278 -0.65 6.30 1.59
CA GLU A 278 -0.06 7.61 1.83
C GLU A 278 1.39 7.69 1.33
N ASP A 279 2.24 6.74 1.73
CA ASP A 279 3.65 6.69 1.30
C ASP A 279 3.82 6.55 -0.22
N GLN A 280 2.95 5.75 -0.85
CA GLN A 280 2.93 5.62 -2.31
C GLN A 280 2.57 6.95 -2.96
N LEU A 281 1.52 7.61 -2.46
CA LEU A 281 1.06 8.88 -3.00
C LEU A 281 2.13 9.97 -2.86
N ASP A 282 2.78 10.06 -1.70
CA ASP A 282 3.85 11.02 -1.45
C ASP A 282 5.02 10.82 -2.43
N ARG A 283 5.47 9.57 -2.62
CA ARG A 283 6.53 9.23 -3.59
C ARG A 283 6.12 9.58 -5.03
N ILE A 284 4.88 9.29 -5.42
CA ILE A 284 4.35 9.62 -6.76
C ILE A 284 4.33 11.14 -6.97
N LEU A 285 3.83 11.89 -5.99
CA LEU A 285 3.74 13.35 -6.05
C LEU A 285 5.11 14.01 -6.06
N GLU A 286 6.09 13.50 -5.31
CA GLU A 286 7.47 13.95 -5.34
C GLU A 286 8.08 13.75 -6.74
N SER A 287 7.94 12.54 -7.31
CA SER A 287 8.43 12.24 -8.66
C SER A 287 7.80 13.13 -9.74
N ILE A 288 6.49 13.40 -9.63
CA ILE A 288 5.78 14.34 -10.51
C ILE A 288 6.31 15.76 -10.32
N SER A 289 6.42 16.24 -9.08
CA SER A 289 6.89 17.59 -8.75
C SER A 289 8.30 17.84 -9.29
N ASP A 290 9.22 16.89 -9.12
CA ASP A 290 10.58 16.96 -9.63
C ASP A 290 10.66 16.95 -11.16
N THR A 291 9.86 16.10 -11.79
CA THR A 291 9.76 16.02 -13.26
C THR A 291 9.24 17.33 -13.83
N VAL A 292 8.19 17.89 -13.23
CA VAL A 292 7.61 19.19 -13.61
C VAL A 292 8.63 20.30 -13.38
N SER A 293 9.22 20.40 -12.19
CA SER A 293 10.26 21.39 -11.86
C SER A 293 11.41 21.39 -12.87
N SER A 294 11.88 20.20 -13.24
CA SER A 294 12.96 20.02 -14.22
C SER A 294 12.53 20.41 -15.65
N GLY A 295 11.33 20.01 -16.07
CA GLY A 295 10.79 20.37 -17.38
C GLY A 295 10.47 21.86 -17.51
N ASP A 296 9.95 22.49 -16.46
CA ASP A 296 9.62 23.92 -16.38
C ASP A 296 10.86 24.80 -16.46
N LYS A 297 11.90 24.45 -15.68
CA LYS A 297 13.19 25.16 -15.69
C LYS A 297 13.84 25.08 -17.08
N ALA A 298 13.78 23.92 -17.72
CA ALA A 298 14.31 23.71 -19.06
C ALA A 298 13.41 24.23 -20.19
N ARG A 299 12.12 24.49 -19.90
CA ARG A 299 11.06 24.71 -20.89
C ARG A 299 11.00 23.62 -21.96
N ASP A 300 11.23 22.37 -21.55
CA ASP A 300 11.28 21.21 -22.45
C ASP A 300 10.18 20.21 -22.12
N ALA A 301 9.19 20.13 -23.00
CA ALA A 301 8.06 19.23 -22.84
C ALA A 301 8.45 17.74 -22.92
N LYS A 302 9.58 17.39 -23.55
CA LYS A 302 10.06 16.00 -23.60
C LYS A 302 10.50 15.50 -22.22
N LYS A 303 10.99 16.40 -21.36
CA LYS A 303 11.35 16.08 -19.98
C LYS A 303 10.13 15.80 -19.10
N LEU A 304 8.93 16.17 -19.53
CA LEU A 304 7.70 15.99 -18.76
C LEU A 304 7.05 14.63 -18.96
N THR A 305 7.26 13.97 -20.11
CA THR A 305 6.40 12.85 -20.58
C THR A 305 6.44 11.60 -19.71
N ALA A 306 7.45 11.47 -18.85
CA ALA A 306 7.55 10.39 -17.88
C ALA A 306 6.45 10.46 -16.82
N ARG A 307 6.09 11.67 -16.37
CA ARG A 307 5.17 11.91 -15.24
C ARG A 307 4.02 12.89 -15.54
N VAL A 308 3.97 13.47 -16.73
CA VAL A 308 2.92 14.41 -17.15
C VAL A 308 2.34 13.95 -18.48
N GLY A 309 1.01 13.93 -18.56
CA GLY A 309 0.23 13.57 -19.73
C GLY A 309 -0.97 14.50 -19.91
N GLY A 310 -1.93 14.06 -20.72
CA GLY A 310 -3.22 14.74 -20.87
C GLY A 310 -3.14 16.25 -21.17
N ASP A 311 -4.09 16.99 -20.60
CA ASP A 311 -4.23 18.43 -20.75
C ASP A 311 -3.05 19.19 -20.12
N ALA A 312 -2.54 18.72 -18.97
CA ALA A 312 -1.39 19.31 -18.31
C ALA A 312 -0.14 19.36 -19.21
N LEU A 313 0.16 18.26 -19.93
CA LEU A 313 1.27 18.21 -20.88
C LEU A 313 1.03 19.14 -22.07
N SER A 314 -0.19 19.12 -22.63
CA SER A 314 -0.58 19.94 -23.79
C SER A 314 -0.44 21.45 -23.48
N LEU A 315 -0.95 21.88 -22.33
CA LEU A 315 -0.88 23.25 -21.85
C LEU A 315 0.56 23.71 -21.60
N ARG A 316 1.38 22.90 -20.91
CA ARG A 316 2.79 23.22 -20.66
C ARG A 316 3.60 23.30 -21.95
N LYS A 317 3.42 22.35 -22.87
CA LYS A 317 4.07 22.36 -24.19
C LYS A 317 3.73 23.65 -24.95
N THR A 318 2.46 24.04 -24.96
CA THR A 318 2.01 25.27 -25.61
C THR A 318 2.63 26.50 -24.95
N ASN A 319 2.59 26.58 -23.62
CA ASN A 319 3.19 27.67 -22.86
C ASN A 319 4.70 27.81 -23.13
N TYR A 320 5.44 26.70 -23.17
CA TYR A 320 6.88 26.71 -23.46
C TYR A 320 7.19 27.20 -24.86
N SER A 321 6.45 26.74 -25.86
CA SER A 321 6.59 27.21 -27.24
C SER A 321 6.36 28.72 -27.29
N GLN A 322 5.20 29.18 -26.81
CA GLN A 322 4.84 30.60 -26.85
C GLN A 322 5.86 31.49 -26.12
N ARG A 323 6.30 31.11 -24.93
CA ARG A 323 7.32 31.87 -24.18
C ARG A 323 8.69 31.85 -24.86
N SER A 324 9.04 30.77 -25.55
CA SER A 324 10.29 30.68 -26.32
C SER A 324 10.22 31.53 -27.59
N ASP A 325 9.04 31.65 -28.19
CA ASP A 325 8.76 32.60 -29.28
C ASP A 325 8.69 34.05 -28.78
N GLY A 326 8.80 34.28 -27.48
CA GLY A 326 8.87 35.58 -26.82
C GLY A 326 7.50 36.18 -26.48
N LEU A 327 6.44 35.39 -26.39
CA LEU A 327 5.16 35.82 -25.80
C LEU A 327 5.39 36.09 -24.30
N LYS A 328 4.97 37.27 -23.82
CA LYS A 328 5.06 37.64 -22.39
C LYS A 328 3.83 37.13 -21.64
N ILE A 329 3.76 35.82 -21.47
CA ILE A 329 2.71 35.15 -20.69
C ILE A 329 3.27 34.59 -19.37
N PRO A 330 2.43 34.41 -18.33
CA PRO A 330 2.86 33.76 -17.09
C PRO A 330 3.48 32.38 -17.35
N ALA A 331 4.45 32.01 -16.52
CA ALA A 331 4.89 30.62 -16.45
C ALA A 331 3.73 29.73 -15.98
N PRO A 332 3.73 28.43 -16.30
CA PRO A 332 2.77 27.51 -15.72
C PRO A 332 2.89 27.53 -14.20
N GLY A 333 1.80 27.22 -13.50
CA GLY A 333 1.84 27.19 -12.04
C GLY A 333 2.77 26.08 -11.53
N THR A 334 3.24 26.23 -10.30
CA THR A 334 4.07 25.21 -9.65
C THR A 334 3.23 24.01 -9.24
N VAL A 335 3.77 22.80 -9.46
CA VAL A 335 3.25 21.54 -8.91
C VAL A 335 4.04 21.22 -7.65
N ALA A 336 3.38 21.25 -6.51
CA ALA A 336 3.98 20.88 -5.23
C ALA A 336 3.54 19.48 -4.81
N ALA A 337 4.47 18.70 -4.27
CA ALA A 337 4.17 17.39 -3.69
C ALA A 337 3.45 17.52 -2.32
N ALA A 338 3.81 18.53 -1.52
CA ALA A 338 3.31 18.69 -0.16
C ALA A 338 3.18 20.18 0.26
N PRO A 339 2.44 20.49 1.35
CA PRO A 339 1.50 19.62 2.05
C PRO A 339 0.30 19.21 1.19
N ILE A 340 -0.11 17.95 1.34
CA ILE A 340 -1.41 17.45 0.88
C ILE A 340 -2.49 18.02 1.81
N ARG A 341 -3.54 18.60 1.24
CA ARG A 341 -4.68 19.18 1.97
C ARG A 341 -5.91 18.28 1.94
N SER A 342 -6.07 17.52 0.86
CA SER A 342 -7.15 16.56 0.65
C SER A 342 -6.77 15.65 -0.53
N ALA A 343 -7.22 14.40 -0.52
CA ALA A 343 -6.99 13.46 -1.59
C ALA A 343 -8.22 12.58 -1.81
N ALA A 344 -8.75 12.58 -3.03
CA ALA A 344 -9.73 11.62 -3.50
C ALA A 344 -9.00 10.53 -4.30
N VAL A 345 -8.83 9.35 -3.73
CA VAL A 345 -8.19 8.20 -4.38
C VAL A 345 -9.25 7.14 -4.65
N THR A 346 -9.37 6.68 -5.89
CA THR A 346 -10.37 5.65 -6.21
C THR A 346 -10.09 4.31 -5.53
N THR A 347 -11.14 3.60 -5.11
CA THR A 347 -11.09 2.17 -4.73
C THR A 347 -11.36 1.24 -5.91
N THR A 348 -11.67 1.81 -7.09
CA THR A 348 -11.89 1.02 -8.30
C THR A 348 -10.58 0.35 -8.74
N THR A 349 -10.55 -0.98 -8.65
CA THR A 349 -9.37 -1.80 -8.99
C THR A 349 -9.15 -1.94 -10.50
N LYS A 350 -10.16 -1.63 -11.32
CA LYS A 350 -10.05 -1.66 -12.79
C LYS A 350 -9.42 -0.37 -13.33
N TRP A 351 -8.63 -0.51 -14.39
CA TRP A 351 -7.98 0.63 -15.07
C TRP A 351 -8.90 1.26 -16.12
N PRO A 352 -8.78 2.58 -16.37
CA PRO A 352 -7.82 3.50 -15.76
C PRO A 352 -8.19 3.91 -14.32
N ARG A 353 -7.17 4.10 -13.48
CA ARG A 353 -7.32 4.58 -12.10
C ARG A 353 -7.01 6.06 -12.00
N THR A 354 -7.80 6.78 -11.22
CA THR A 354 -7.70 8.24 -11.11
C THR A 354 -7.65 8.66 -9.65
N ALA A 355 -6.84 9.68 -9.36
CA ALA A 355 -6.82 10.37 -8.08
C ALA A 355 -6.88 11.90 -8.28
N MET A 356 -7.56 12.61 -7.38
CA MET A 356 -7.58 14.07 -7.34
C MET A 356 -7.03 14.56 -6.00
N ILE A 357 -5.92 15.29 -6.02
CA ILE A 357 -5.18 15.70 -4.84
C ILE A 357 -5.13 17.22 -4.78
N VAL A 358 -5.44 17.78 -3.62
CA VAL A 358 -5.22 19.19 -3.35
C VAL A 358 -3.87 19.37 -2.66
N THR A 359 -2.95 20.06 -3.32
CA THR A 359 -1.68 20.45 -2.70
C THR A 359 -1.57 21.97 -2.63
N GLN A 360 -0.81 22.46 -1.66
CA GLN A 360 -0.55 23.88 -1.51
C GLN A 360 0.91 24.10 -1.12
N ALA A 361 1.75 24.54 -2.06
CA ALA A 361 3.12 24.93 -1.76
C ALA A 361 3.17 25.95 -0.61
N LYS A 362 4.22 25.92 0.22
CA LYS A 362 4.35 26.78 1.41
C LYS A 362 4.14 28.28 1.11
N ASP A 363 4.63 28.75 -0.04
CA ASP A 363 4.54 30.15 -0.46
C ASP A 363 3.32 30.45 -1.36
N ALA A 364 2.52 29.43 -1.69
CA ALA A 364 1.35 29.59 -2.55
C ALA A 364 0.13 30.04 -1.74
N LYS A 365 -0.47 31.15 -2.16
CA LYS A 365 -1.70 31.69 -1.56
C LYS A 365 -2.93 30.85 -1.86
N ILE A 366 -2.91 30.11 -2.97
CA ILE A 366 -4.06 29.37 -3.49
C ILE A 366 -3.63 27.91 -3.70
N PRO A 367 -4.35 26.93 -3.11
CA PRO A 367 -4.12 25.51 -3.37
C PRO A 367 -4.43 25.15 -4.82
N ARG A 368 -3.88 24.03 -5.29
CA ARG A 368 -4.11 23.53 -6.64
C ARG A 368 -4.61 22.10 -6.59
N VAL A 369 -5.51 21.78 -7.48
CA VAL A 369 -6.01 20.42 -7.70
C VAL A 369 -5.13 19.77 -8.75
N LEU A 370 -4.48 18.68 -8.38
CA LEU A 370 -3.71 17.80 -9.24
C LEU A 370 -4.59 16.59 -9.57
N VAL A 371 -4.72 16.25 -10.84
CA VAL A 371 -5.46 15.08 -11.29
C VAL A 371 -4.48 14.11 -11.89
N LEU A 372 -4.36 12.97 -11.22
CA LEU A 372 -3.45 11.89 -11.58
C LEU A 372 -4.24 10.76 -12.23
N LYS A 373 -3.66 10.16 -13.26
CA LYS A 373 -4.23 9.00 -13.93
C LYS A 373 -3.18 7.95 -14.20
N GLN A 374 -3.55 6.71 -13.94
CA GLN A 374 -2.82 5.52 -14.34
C GLN A 374 -3.66 4.80 -15.40
N ASP A 375 -3.14 4.72 -16.63
CA ASP A 375 -3.90 4.20 -17.77
C ASP A 375 -4.01 2.67 -17.76
N ASP A 376 -2.98 1.98 -17.29
CA ASP A 376 -2.88 0.51 -17.24
C ASP A 376 -1.96 0.05 -16.09
N PRO A 377 -1.95 -1.24 -15.73
CA PRO A 377 -1.17 -1.74 -14.59
C PRO A 377 0.35 -1.51 -14.71
N ARG A 378 0.91 -1.51 -15.93
CA ARG A 378 2.36 -1.34 -16.15
C ARG A 378 2.73 0.14 -16.34
N ALA A 379 1.75 1.04 -16.47
CA ALA A 379 1.97 2.47 -16.53
C ALA A 379 2.08 3.08 -15.13
N ASN A 380 2.93 4.09 -15.02
CA ASN A 380 2.99 4.95 -13.84
C ASN A 380 1.90 6.04 -13.89
N TYR A 381 1.51 6.54 -12.73
CA TYR A 381 0.61 7.69 -12.62
C TYR A 381 1.23 8.91 -13.27
N LYS A 382 0.41 9.60 -14.07
CA LYS A 382 0.75 10.87 -14.70
C LYS A 382 -0.19 11.96 -14.26
N LEU A 383 0.36 13.16 -14.07
CA LEU A 383 -0.40 14.38 -13.95
C LEU A 383 -1.07 14.67 -15.31
N ILE A 384 -2.39 14.54 -15.37
CA ILE A 384 -3.17 14.77 -16.60
C ILE A 384 -3.89 16.10 -16.60
N ASN A 385 -4.19 16.66 -15.42
CA ASN A 385 -4.78 17.99 -15.27
C ASN A 385 -4.26 18.65 -13.99
N GLU A 386 -4.19 19.97 -14.00
CA GLU A 386 -3.67 20.79 -12.92
C GLU A 386 -4.40 22.13 -12.94
N VAL A 387 -5.08 22.47 -11.84
CA VAL A 387 -5.97 23.64 -11.84
C VAL A 387 -5.88 24.36 -10.50
N SER A 388 -5.75 25.68 -10.56
CA SER A 388 -5.78 26.53 -9.36
C SER A 388 -7.20 26.59 -8.77
N MET A 389 -7.33 26.37 -7.46
CA MET A 389 -8.63 26.47 -6.77
C MET A 389 -9.16 27.91 -6.83
N LEU A 390 -10.49 28.05 -6.85
CA LEU A 390 -11.11 29.36 -6.78
C LEU A 390 -11.13 29.87 -5.33
N PRO A 391 -10.96 31.18 -5.10
CA PRO A 391 -11.04 31.75 -3.76
C PRO A 391 -12.39 31.43 -3.08
N GLY A 392 -12.32 30.87 -1.86
CA GLY A 392 -13.51 30.50 -1.08
C GLY A 392 -14.19 29.20 -1.54
N SER A 393 -13.67 28.51 -2.56
CA SER A 393 -14.16 27.18 -2.91
C SER A 393 -13.59 26.12 -1.99
N GLU A 394 -14.41 25.13 -1.67
CA GLU A 394 -14.03 23.99 -0.85
C GLU A 394 -13.92 22.73 -1.71
N PHE A 395 -12.81 22.02 -1.54
CA PHE A 395 -12.69 20.64 -1.97
C PHE A 395 -13.19 19.75 -0.83
N PRO A 396 -14.02 18.71 -1.08
CA PRO A 396 -14.50 17.80 -0.05
C PRO A 396 -13.34 17.28 0.82
N GLY A 397 -13.50 17.28 2.14
CA GLY A 397 -12.45 16.87 3.08
C GLY A 397 -12.25 15.36 3.06
N LEU A 398 -11.42 14.88 2.13
CA LEU A 398 -11.13 13.47 1.90
C LEU A 398 -9.71 13.17 2.37
N ALA A 399 -9.59 12.14 3.21
CA ALA A 399 -8.30 11.62 3.61
C ALA A 399 -7.75 10.70 2.51
N VAL A 400 -6.42 10.61 2.42
CA VAL A 400 -5.80 9.51 1.67
C VAL A 400 -6.25 8.20 2.30
N GLY A 401 -6.65 7.22 1.48
CA GLY A 401 -7.16 5.94 1.99
C GLY A 401 -8.69 5.87 2.19
N ASP A 402 -9.44 6.94 1.96
CA ASP A 402 -10.91 6.91 2.10
C ASP A 402 -11.54 5.91 1.12
N THR A 403 -12.16 4.87 1.68
CA THR A 403 -12.69 3.72 0.94
C THR A 403 -14.02 4.01 0.22
N SER A 404 -14.61 5.19 0.44
CA SER A 404 -15.88 5.60 -0.17
C SER A 404 -15.76 6.25 -1.56
N VAL A 405 -14.52 6.52 -2.00
CA VAL A 405 -14.23 7.17 -3.27
C VAL A 405 -14.10 6.11 -4.38
N ARG A 406 -14.93 6.19 -5.41
CA ARG A 406 -14.95 5.26 -6.55
C ARG A 406 -15.07 6.02 -7.86
N THR A 407 -14.55 5.43 -8.92
CA THR A 407 -14.65 6.00 -10.27
C THR A 407 -16.09 5.88 -10.78
N LEU A 408 -16.67 6.98 -11.26
CA LEU A 408 -18.01 6.97 -11.84
C LEU A 408 -17.96 7.14 -13.35
N GLY A 409 -18.99 6.65 -14.04
CA GLY A 409 -19.15 6.88 -15.47
C GLY A 409 -19.56 8.32 -15.79
N VAL A 410 -19.14 8.86 -16.94
CA VAL A 410 -19.54 10.20 -17.38
C VAL A 410 -21.05 10.35 -17.67
N LYS A 411 -21.79 9.23 -17.68
CA LYS A 411 -23.25 9.16 -17.84
C LYS A 411 -23.97 8.74 -16.56
N ASP A 412 -23.26 8.69 -15.44
CA ASP A 412 -23.81 8.22 -14.17
C ASP A 412 -25.06 9.03 -13.77
N GLY A 413 -26.12 8.31 -13.39
CA GLY A 413 -27.44 8.87 -13.07
C GLY A 413 -27.73 9.02 -11.58
N SER A 414 -26.76 8.73 -10.70
CA SER A 414 -26.86 8.90 -9.25
C SER A 414 -26.67 10.34 -8.79
N LEU A 415 -26.19 11.21 -9.70
CA LEU A 415 -25.96 12.63 -9.48
C LEU A 415 -27.17 13.46 -9.95
N MET A 416 -27.27 14.72 -9.50
CA MET A 416 -28.35 15.62 -9.95
C MET A 416 -28.32 15.96 -11.44
N SER A 417 -27.17 15.76 -12.07
CA SER A 417 -26.99 15.82 -13.52
C SER A 417 -25.86 14.88 -13.90
N PRO A 418 -26.00 14.07 -14.98
CA PRO A 418 -24.89 13.27 -15.47
C PRO A 418 -23.65 14.12 -15.75
N PRO A 419 -22.42 13.67 -15.42
CA PRO A 419 -21.21 14.48 -15.54
C PRO A 419 -20.99 15.10 -16.92
N ALA A 420 -21.21 14.32 -17.99
CA ALA A 420 -21.13 14.79 -19.36
C ALA A 420 -22.15 15.90 -19.68
N THR A 421 -23.35 15.83 -19.11
CA THR A 421 -24.40 16.84 -19.28
C THR A 421 -24.07 18.10 -18.49
N ALA A 422 -23.65 17.95 -17.23
CA ALA A 422 -23.22 19.05 -16.37
C ALA A 422 -22.06 19.85 -16.99
N ALA A 423 -21.05 19.18 -17.55
CA ALA A 423 -19.93 19.85 -18.22
C ALA A 423 -20.37 20.66 -19.46
N LYS A 424 -21.27 20.11 -20.28
CA LYS A 424 -21.85 20.80 -21.46
C LYS A 424 -22.73 21.98 -21.05
N ASP A 425 -23.49 21.82 -19.96
CA ASP A 425 -24.33 22.88 -19.40
C ASP A 425 -23.47 24.03 -18.83
N LEU A 426 -22.33 23.70 -18.21
CA LEU A 426 -21.33 24.68 -17.77
C LEU A 426 -20.75 25.45 -18.97
N ALA A 427 -20.35 24.74 -20.03
CA ALA A 427 -19.83 25.36 -21.24
C ALA A 427 -20.87 26.31 -21.88
N THR A 428 -22.13 25.87 -21.96
CA THR A 428 -23.24 26.70 -22.45
C THR A 428 -23.44 27.94 -21.58
N PHE A 429 -23.37 27.80 -20.26
CA PHE A 429 -23.53 28.92 -19.33
C PHE A 429 -22.36 29.90 -19.38
N LEU A 430 -21.12 29.43 -19.57
CA LEU A 430 -19.95 30.30 -19.75
C LEU A 430 -20.05 31.13 -21.03
N GLY A 431 -20.56 30.57 -22.12
CA GLY A 431 -20.74 31.29 -23.39
C GLY A 431 -21.95 32.23 -23.43
N ASP A 432 -22.97 32.01 -22.59
CA ASP A 432 -24.16 32.87 -22.51
C ASP A 432 -24.62 33.08 -21.05
N ALA A 433 -24.36 34.27 -20.52
CA ALA A 433 -24.77 34.68 -19.18
C ALA A 433 -26.30 34.69 -18.96
N LYS A 434 -27.10 34.70 -20.05
CA LYS A 434 -28.57 34.62 -20.00
C LYS A 434 -29.09 33.18 -20.15
N SER A 435 -28.19 32.20 -20.28
CA SER A 435 -28.56 30.80 -20.41
C SER A 435 -29.44 30.34 -19.24
N LYS A 436 -30.49 29.57 -19.55
CA LYS A 436 -31.35 28.94 -18.54
C LYS A 436 -30.58 27.98 -17.63
N LYS A 437 -29.41 27.50 -18.07
CA LYS A 437 -28.54 26.60 -17.31
C LYS A 437 -27.95 27.26 -16.05
N LYS A 438 -27.92 28.60 -15.98
CA LYS A 438 -27.48 29.36 -14.80
C LYS A 438 -28.08 28.87 -13.49
N SER A 439 -29.34 28.44 -13.47
CA SER A 439 -30.03 28.02 -12.24
C SER A 439 -29.39 26.79 -11.57
N GLN A 440 -28.68 25.95 -12.33
CA GLN A 440 -28.02 24.73 -11.86
C GLN A 440 -26.68 24.99 -11.17
N PHE A 441 -26.07 26.16 -11.37
CA PHE A 441 -24.72 26.47 -10.89
C PHE A 441 -24.76 27.46 -9.73
N ALA A 442 -23.90 27.21 -8.74
CA ALA A 442 -23.62 28.17 -7.68
C ALA A 442 -22.86 29.38 -8.25
N GLU A 443 -22.86 30.48 -7.51
CA GLU A 443 -22.02 31.63 -7.84
C GLU A 443 -20.54 31.23 -7.80
N SER A 444 -19.75 31.78 -8.72
CA SER A 444 -18.34 31.45 -8.88
C SER A 444 -17.58 32.65 -9.39
N ALA A 445 -16.47 32.96 -8.72
CA ALA A 445 -15.58 34.06 -9.13
C ALA A 445 -15.07 33.88 -10.56
N PHE A 446 -14.81 32.64 -11.00
CA PHE A 446 -14.38 32.34 -12.36
C PHE A 446 -15.49 32.62 -13.38
N ILE A 447 -16.70 32.07 -13.17
CA ILE A 447 -17.84 32.30 -14.08
C ILE A 447 -18.12 33.80 -14.21
N THR A 448 -18.17 34.52 -13.10
CA THR A 448 -18.38 35.96 -13.07
C THR A 448 -17.27 36.72 -13.80
N ALA A 449 -16.00 36.38 -13.56
CA ALA A 449 -14.87 37.03 -14.21
C ALA A 449 -14.87 36.78 -15.73
N THR A 450 -15.11 35.54 -16.17
CA THR A 450 -15.18 35.16 -17.58
C THR A 450 -16.29 35.92 -18.30
N GLN A 451 -17.53 35.88 -17.80
CA GLN A 451 -18.65 36.57 -18.43
C GLN A 451 -18.47 38.10 -18.43
N LYS A 452 -17.92 38.68 -17.35
CA LYS A 452 -17.60 40.11 -17.29
C LYS A 452 -16.53 40.48 -18.31
N GLY A 453 -15.50 39.66 -18.46
CA GLY A 453 -14.44 39.83 -19.47
C GLY A 453 -15.00 39.79 -20.89
N GLN A 454 -15.79 38.78 -21.21
CA GLN A 454 -16.45 38.65 -22.51
C GLN A 454 -17.36 39.85 -22.83
N ALA A 455 -18.20 40.26 -21.87
CA ALA A 455 -19.09 41.40 -22.04
C ALA A 455 -18.33 42.71 -22.23
N LYS A 456 -17.22 42.89 -21.50
CA LYS A 456 -16.32 44.04 -21.67
C LYS A 456 -15.70 44.04 -23.07
N GLU A 457 -15.15 42.90 -23.51
CA GLU A 457 -14.52 42.76 -24.83
C GLU A 457 -15.51 43.09 -25.98
N ILE A 458 -16.74 42.55 -25.89
CA ILE A 458 -17.82 42.85 -26.85
C ILE A 458 -18.18 44.34 -26.85
N LYS A 459 -18.20 44.98 -25.68
CA LYS A 459 -18.56 46.40 -25.52
C LYS A 459 -17.47 47.35 -26.04
N GLU A 460 -16.20 47.01 -25.82
CA GLU A 460 -15.06 47.84 -26.21
C GLU A 460 -14.76 47.74 -27.71
N ASN A 461 -14.99 46.57 -28.33
CA ASN A 461 -14.75 46.34 -29.75
C ASN A 461 -16.00 46.59 -30.62
N LYS A 462 -16.49 47.83 -30.62
CA LYS A 462 -17.72 48.21 -31.34
C LYS A 462 -17.71 47.93 -32.84
N ASN A 463 -16.54 47.80 -33.46
CA ASN A 463 -16.39 47.57 -34.91
C ASN A 463 -16.31 46.08 -35.28
N ALA A 464 -16.35 45.17 -34.30
CA ALA A 464 -16.29 43.72 -34.50
C ALA A 464 -17.56 43.03 -33.97
N LYS A 465 -18.04 42.00 -34.68
CA LYS A 465 -18.97 41.01 -34.13
C LYS A 465 -18.11 39.98 -33.41
N ILE A 466 -18.23 39.91 -32.09
CA ILE A 466 -17.50 38.97 -31.24
C ILE A 466 -18.49 37.91 -30.73
N LYS A 467 -18.14 36.65 -30.92
CA LYS A 467 -18.88 35.49 -30.41
C LYS A 467 -17.95 34.62 -29.58
N TYR A 468 -18.43 34.19 -28.42
CA TYR A 468 -17.77 33.20 -27.58
C TYR A 468 -18.54 31.88 -27.65
N GLU A 469 -17.82 30.79 -27.79
CA GLU A 469 -18.34 29.44 -27.69
C GLU A 469 -17.42 28.64 -26.77
N HIS A 470 -18.01 27.86 -25.86
CA HIS A 470 -17.25 26.92 -25.04
C HIS A 470 -17.70 25.51 -25.39
N ALA A 471 -16.74 24.59 -25.48
CA ALA A 471 -16.98 23.18 -25.76
C ALA A 471 -16.21 22.30 -24.77
N VAL A 472 -16.65 21.07 -24.58
CA VAL A 472 -15.98 20.07 -23.75
C VAL A 472 -15.96 18.73 -24.47
N ASP A 473 -14.85 18.01 -24.39
CA ASP A 473 -14.85 16.59 -24.69
C ASP A 473 -15.35 15.83 -23.47
N ALA A 474 -16.60 15.39 -23.52
CA ALA A 474 -17.20 14.65 -22.41
C ALA A 474 -16.52 13.29 -22.13
N LYS A 475 -15.73 12.76 -23.07
CA LYS A 475 -15.03 11.49 -22.90
C LYS A 475 -13.72 11.62 -22.12
N SER A 476 -13.17 12.82 -22.05
CA SER A 476 -11.93 13.11 -21.29
C SER A 476 -12.21 13.51 -19.84
N LEU A 477 -13.48 13.45 -19.41
CA LEU A 477 -13.84 13.78 -18.04
C LEU A 477 -13.41 12.67 -17.10
N GLU A 478 -12.80 13.08 -15.99
CA GLU A 478 -12.44 12.20 -14.88
C GLU A 478 -13.42 12.44 -13.73
N VAL A 479 -14.05 11.37 -13.24
CA VAL A 479 -15.15 11.47 -12.27
C VAL A 479 -14.91 10.56 -11.08
N LEU A 480 -14.82 11.16 -9.89
CA LEU A 480 -14.67 10.45 -8.62
C LEU A 480 -15.88 10.74 -7.74
N SER A 481 -16.49 9.71 -7.16
CA SER A 481 -17.53 9.88 -6.15
C SER A 481 -16.97 10.53 -4.89
N THR A 482 -17.89 10.99 -4.04
CA THR A 482 -17.57 11.55 -2.73
C THR A 482 -18.48 10.92 -1.66
N PRO A 483 -18.07 10.86 -0.39
CA PRO A 483 -18.82 10.18 0.68
C PRO A 483 -20.24 10.72 0.88
N ASN A 484 -20.48 11.99 0.54
CA ASN A 484 -21.79 12.63 0.65
C ASN A 484 -22.74 12.34 -0.54
N GLY A 485 -22.38 11.39 -1.41
CA GLY A 485 -23.19 10.99 -2.56
C GLY A 485 -23.09 11.90 -3.79
N GLY A 486 -22.23 12.92 -3.77
CA GLY A 486 -21.88 13.70 -4.96
C GLY A 486 -20.67 13.14 -5.71
N ALA A 487 -20.16 13.92 -6.66
CA ALA A 487 -18.94 13.60 -7.40
C ALA A 487 -18.10 14.83 -7.72
N LEU A 488 -16.78 14.64 -7.74
CA LEU A 488 -15.79 15.55 -8.29
C LEU A 488 -15.58 15.22 -9.76
N VAL A 489 -15.64 16.25 -10.62
CA VAL A 489 -15.45 16.12 -12.06
C VAL A 489 -14.32 17.04 -12.50
N SER A 490 -13.29 16.47 -13.11
CA SER A 490 -12.21 17.20 -13.77
C SER A 490 -12.35 17.10 -15.28
N GLY A 491 -12.03 18.19 -15.98
CA GLY A 491 -11.90 18.20 -17.43
C GLY A 491 -11.33 19.51 -17.96
N GLN A 492 -11.31 19.65 -19.28
CA GLN A 492 -10.90 20.87 -19.95
C GLN A 492 -11.98 21.35 -20.92
N LEU A 493 -12.39 22.61 -20.74
CA LEU A 493 -13.21 23.31 -21.71
C LEU A 493 -12.30 23.98 -22.75
N THR A 494 -12.79 24.10 -23.97
CA THR A 494 -12.17 24.91 -25.02
C THR A 494 -13.03 26.13 -25.26
N SER A 495 -12.51 27.32 -24.97
CA SER A 495 -13.16 28.59 -25.32
C SER A 495 -12.67 29.06 -26.68
N THR A 496 -13.59 29.34 -27.58
CA THR A 496 -13.33 29.88 -28.91
C THR A 496 -13.97 31.25 -29.02
N MET A 497 -13.12 32.28 -29.11
CA MET A 497 -13.54 33.63 -29.46
C MET A 497 -13.40 33.82 -30.97
N THR A 498 -14.50 34.16 -31.63
CA THR A 498 -14.52 34.59 -33.03
C THR A 498 -14.80 36.07 -33.10
N ALA A 499 -13.90 36.86 -33.68
CA ALA A 499 -14.10 38.28 -33.95
C ALA A 499 -14.04 38.56 -35.46
N THR A 500 -15.10 39.13 -36.02
CA THR A 500 -15.19 39.51 -37.45
C THR A 500 -15.54 40.98 -37.60
N PRO A 501 -15.02 41.72 -38.59
CA PRO A 501 -15.47 43.10 -38.84
C PRO A 501 -16.99 43.20 -39.00
N LYS A 502 -17.61 44.26 -38.47
CA LYS A 502 -19.04 44.50 -38.63
C LYS A 502 -19.41 44.99 -40.03
N GLU A 503 -18.55 45.81 -40.61
CA GLU A 503 -18.74 46.48 -41.89
C GLU A 503 -17.81 45.90 -42.94
N GLU A 504 -18.26 45.92 -44.19
CA GLU A 504 -17.47 45.53 -45.34
C GLU A 504 -16.25 46.45 -45.48
N GLY A 505 -15.05 45.89 -45.58
CA GLY A 505 -13.79 46.65 -45.57
C GLY A 505 -13.28 47.05 -44.17
N GLY A 506 -14.04 46.80 -43.10
CA GLY A 506 -13.63 47.05 -41.73
C GLY A 506 -12.45 46.19 -41.26
N THR A 507 -11.83 46.56 -40.14
CA THR A 507 -10.71 45.81 -39.54
C THR A 507 -10.97 45.48 -38.08
N VAL A 508 -10.42 44.34 -37.64
CA VAL A 508 -10.34 43.93 -36.23
C VAL A 508 -8.90 44.13 -35.76
N LYS A 509 -8.70 44.81 -34.65
CA LYS A 509 -7.41 44.93 -33.97
C LYS A 509 -7.26 43.81 -32.95
N LEU A 510 -6.07 43.23 -32.88
CA LEU A 510 -5.73 42.17 -31.93
C LEU A 510 -4.93 42.75 -30.75
N ASP A 511 -5.06 42.18 -29.56
CA ASP A 511 -4.15 42.42 -28.44
C ASP A 511 -2.74 41.88 -28.76
N ASP A 512 -1.73 42.27 -27.98
CA ASP A 512 -0.34 41.92 -28.27
C ASP A 512 -0.07 40.41 -28.32
N ALA A 513 -0.72 39.61 -27.47
CA ALA A 513 -0.53 38.17 -27.44
C ALA A 513 -1.22 37.51 -28.64
N SER A 514 -2.49 37.86 -28.91
CA SER A 514 -3.22 37.37 -30.08
C SER A 514 -2.56 37.80 -31.39
N ALA A 515 -2.08 39.04 -31.48
CA ALA A 515 -1.40 39.58 -32.66
C ALA A 515 -0.13 38.81 -33.01
N LYS A 516 0.64 38.42 -31.98
CA LYS A 516 1.87 37.66 -32.17
C LYS A 516 1.62 36.21 -32.54
N LEU A 517 0.57 35.58 -32.01
CA LEU A 517 0.16 34.22 -32.41
C LEU A 517 -0.44 34.18 -33.83
N ALA A 518 -1.19 35.21 -34.20
CA ALA A 518 -1.84 35.31 -35.50
C ALA A 518 -0.94 35.88 -36.61
N ASP A 519 0.28 36.29 -36.26
CA ASP A 519 1.22 37.05 -37.12
C ASP A 519 0.57 38.28 -37.79
N ALA A 520 -0.33 38.96 -37.07
CA ALA A 520 -1.07 40.10 -37.59
C ALA A 520 -1.58 41.00 -36.47
N LYS A 521 -1.25 42.30 -36.51
CA LYS A 521 -1.81 43.30 -35.57
C LYS A 521 -3.27 43.66 -35.86
N THR A 522 -3.67 43.53 -37.12
CA THR A 522 -5.02 43.84 -37.61
C THR A 522 -5.42 42.89 -38.72
N THR A 523 -6.72 42.60 -38.85
CA THR A 523 -7.25 41.71 -39.90
C THR A 523 -8.56 42.23 -40.49
N LYS A 524 -8.74 42.07 -41.80
CA LYS A 524 -10.00 42.31 -42.53
C LYS A 524 -10.90 41.07 -42.61
N LYS A 525 -10.36 39.87 -42.40
CA LYS A 525 -11.10 38.59 -42.46
C LYS A 525 -11.70 38.21 -41.11
N GLY A 526 -11.16 38.77 -40.03
CA GLY A 526 -11.45 38.38 -38.66
C GLY A 526 -10.37 37.46 -38.09
N VAL A 527 -10.54 37.11 -36.83
CA VAL A 527 -9.62 36.27 -36.04
C VAL A 527 -10.41 35.25 -35.24
N VAL A 528 -9.80 34.08 -35.05
CA VAL A 528 -10.25 33.06 -34.11
C VAL A 528 -9.17 32.88 -33.07
N THR A 529 -9.51 33.10 -31.80
CA THR A 529 -8.65 32.87 -30.64
C THR A 529 -9.20 31.70 -29.85
N THR A 530 -8.33 30.75 -29.51
CA THR A 530 -8.68 29.55 -28.74
C THR A 530 -7.93 29.56 -27.42
N SER A 531 -8.67 29.39 -26.34
CA SER A 531 -8.14 29.20 -24.99
C SER A 531 -8.58 27.84 -24.44
N ALA A 532 -7.70 27.21 -23.68
CA ALA A 532 -8.01 26.02 -22.89
C ALA A 532 -8.33 26.44 -21.47
N GLU A 533 -9.39 25.87 -20.91
CA GLU A 533 -9.96 26.21 -19.62
C GLU A 533 -10.11 24.93 -18.79
N PRO A 534 -9.03 24.46 -18.14
CA PRO A 534 -9.12 23.32 -17.25
C PRO A 534 -9.93 23.69 -16.02
N VAL A 535 -10.84 22.79 -15.63
CA VAL A 535 -11.82 23.01 -14.58
C VAL A 535 -11.98 21.78 -13.70
N VAL A 536 -12.29 22.01 -12.43
CA VAL A 536 -12.76 20.98 -11.50
C VAL A 536 -14.04 21.50 -10.84
N PHE A 537 -15.10 20.70 -10.87
CA PHE A 537 -16.39 21.06 -10.27
C PHE A 537 -17.00 19.88 -9.52
N TYR A 538 -17.82 20.21 -8.54
CA TYR A 538 -18.57 19.25 -7.75
C TYR A 538 -20.02 19.20 -8.20
N ILE A 539 -20.50 18.00 -8.51
CA ILE A 539 -21.90 17.72 -8.79
C ILE A 539 -22.51 17.03 -7.56
N PRO A 540 -23.52 17.63 -6.92
CA PRO A 540 -24.22 16.99 -5.82
C PRO A 540 -24.99 15.71 -6.24
N GLY A 541 -25.30 14.86 -5.26
CA GLY A 541 -26.15 13.69 -5.46
C GLY A 541 -27.55 14.05 -5.96
N LYS A 542 -28.25 13.08 -6.57
CA LYS A 542 -29.53 13.28 -7.26
C LYS A 542 -30.61 14.01 -6.46
N ASP A 543 -30.70 13.71 -5.16
CA ASP A 543 -31.73 14.25 -4.27
C ASP A 543 -31.28 15.51 -3.50
N SER A 544 -30.06 16.00 -3.75
CA SER A 544 -29.56 17.23 -3.14
C SER A 544 -30.25 18.47 -3.71
N LYS A 545 -30.51 19.45 -2.83
CA LYS A 545 -31.01 20.78 -3.18
C LYS A 545 -29.89 21.77 -3.51
N ASP A 546 -28.64 21.35 -3.35
CA ASP A 546 -27.48 22.19 -3.65
C ASP A 546 -27.36 22.45 -5.16
N LYS A 547 -26.43 23.33 -5.53
CA LYS A 547 -26.10 23.58 -6.93
C LYS A 547 -24.75 22.98 -7.26
N ILE A 548 -24.48 22.81 -8.56
CA ILE A 548 -23.15 22.45 -9.06
C ILE A 548 -22.19 23.58 -8.68
N ARG A 549 -21.07 23.24 -8.04
CA ARG A 549 -20.07 24.20 -7.56
C ARG A 549 -18.79 24.08 -8.35
N LEU A 550 -18.31 25.18 -8.92
CA LEU A 550 -16.99 25.22 -9.55
C LEU A 550 -15.92 25.36 -8.46
N ILE A 551 -15.03 24.38 -8.36
CA ILE A 551 -14.00 24.31 -7.31
C ILE A 551 -12.70 24.95 -7.79
N ALA A 552 -12.29 24.61 -9.01
CA ALA A 552 -11.07 25.10 -9.63
C ALA A 552 -11.35 25.49 -11.08
N GLY A 553 -10.66 26.50 -11.58
CA GLY A 553 -10.80 26.95 -12.96
C GLY A 553 -9.77 28.01 -13.31
N GLU A 554 -9.12 27.84 -14.46
CA GLU A 554 -8.21 28.82 -15.05
C GLU A 554 -8.41 28.89 -16.56
N SER A 555 -7.79 29.87 -17.22
CA SER A 555 -7.86 30.04 -18.67
C SER A 555 -6.47 30.30 -19.22
N ALA A 556 -6.09 29.55 -20.24
CA ALA A 556 -4.79 29.61 -20.88
C ALA A 556 -4.95 29.81 -22.39
N LEU A 557 -4.29 30.86 -22.93
CA LEU A 557 -4.28 31.14 -24.36
C LEU A 557 -3.51 30.06 -25.12
N VAL A 558 -4.16 29.38 -26.07
CA VAL A 558 -3.56 28.28 -26.83
C VAL A 558 -3.13 28.73 -28.22
N SER A 559 -4.02 29.43 -28.93
CA SER A 559 -3.72 29.92 -30.28
C SER A 559 -4.55 31.13 -30.65
N SER A 560 -4.07 31.91 -31.62
CA SER A 560 -4.86 32.92 -32.32
C SER A 560 -4.50 32.86 -33.80
N LYS A 561 -5.50 32.88 -34.70
CA LYS A 561 -5.31 32.72 -36.14
C LYS A 561 -6.23 33.65 -36.91
N VAL A 562 -5.70 34.30 -37.95
CA VAL A 562 -6.52 35.03 -38.92
C VAL A 562 -7.41 34.04 -39.68
N LYS A 563 -8.66 34.43 -39.93
CA LYS A 563 -9.62 33.64 -40.71
C LYS A 563 -9.27 33.51 -42.19
#